data_AF-A0A7S2A741-F1
#
_entry.id   AF-A0A7S2A741-F1
#
_cell.length_a   1.000
_cell.length_b   1.000
_cell.length_c   1.000
_cell.angle_alpha   90.00
_cell.angle_beta   90.00
_cell.angle_gamma   90.00
#
_symmetry.space_group_name_H-M   'P 1'
#
loop_
_entity.id
_entity.type
_entity.pdbx_description
1 polymer ?
#
loop_
_entity_poly.entity_id
_entity_poly.type
_entity_poly.pdbx_seq_one_letter_code
_entity_poly.pdbx_strand_id
1 'polypeptide(L)'
;STALKLRSGVIPTFRDRDFSRHRSDVELVTILLGSMVWGTFFSALVVGGMVGALIFFLVWQVTEPLVMRSLSFLAGISIVILLRMALFYSLRETFYVSFYRRIPQLVNVVALSIEAANFAVSVGYIIVRSIKLLVTTALYIGRIDTPLLAPGVGYGLDNYPNIFLKDILAHEAHRHPYIELIGKMFMMKLRYGENFGSTAGMF
;
A
#
# COMPACT_ATOMS: atom_id res chain seq x y z
N SER A 1 13.82 0.16 3.93
CA SER A 1 14.17 -0.90 4.89
C SER A 1 13.28 -0.78 6.12
N THR A 2 12.49 -1.82 6.41
CA THR A 2 11.62 -1.90 7.60
C THR A 2 12.44 -1.94 8.90
N ALA A 3 13.61 -2.57 8.87
CA ALA A 3 14.57 -2.57 10.00
C ALA A 3 15.05 -1.15 10.36
N LEU A 4 15.32 -0.27 9.37
CA LEU A 4 15.67 1.12 9.66
C LEU A 4 14.52 1.89 10.32
N LYS A 5 13.27 1.66 9.87
CA LYS A 5 12.08 2.26 10.49
C LYS A 5 11.87 1.78 11.94
N LEU A 6 12.24 0.53 12.22
CA LEU A 6 12.24 -0.02 13.57
C LEU A 6 13.28 0.69 14.45
N ARG A 7 14.52 0.81 13.97
CA ARG A 7 15.62 1.45 14.70
C ARG A 7 15.41 2.96 14.92
N SER A 8 14.79 3.65 13.96
CA SER A 8 14.46 5.08 14.09
C SER A 8 13.24 5.34 14.98
N GLY A 9 12.58 4.29 15.48
CA GLY A 9 11.38 4.41 16.31
C GLY A 9 10.13 4.85 15.56
N VAL A 10 10.14 4.82 14.22
CA VAL A 10 8.94 5.08 13.40
C VAL A 10 7.91 3.97 13.60
N ILE A 11 8.37 2.73 13.78
CA ILE A 11 7.55 1.62 14.25
C ILE A 11 7.73 1.55 15.77
N PRO A 12 6.72 1.91 16.58
CA PRO A 12 6.85 1.98 18.03
C PRO A 12 6.84 0.55 18.60
N THR A 13 7.99 -0.06 18.82
CA THR A 13 8.09 -1.40 19.43
C THR A 13 8.44 -1.34 20.91
N PHE A 14 9.52 -0.64 21.27
CA PHE A 14 9.99 -0.59 22.67
C PHE A 14 9.09 0.19 23.64
N ARG A 15 8.17 1.01 23.10
CA ARG A 15 7.21 1.79 23.91
C ARG A 15 5.79 1.21 23.87
N ASP A 16 5.59 0.14 23.12
CA ASP A 16 4.28 -0.48 23.00
C ASP A 16 3.99 -1.34 24.24
N ARG A 17 2.75 -1.26 24.75
CA ARG A 17 2.30 -2.09 25.88
C ARG A 17 2.25 -3.57 25.49
N ASP A 18 2.05 -3.86 24.21
CA ASP A 18 1.98 -5.22 23.67
C ASP A 18 3.35 -5.82 23.30
N PHE A 19 4.46 -5.15 23.63
CA PHE A 19 5.80 -5.61 23.26
C PHE A 19 6.14 -7.03 23.79
N SER A 20 5.62 -7.41 24.96
CA SER A 20 5.81 -8.76 25.52
C SER A 20 5.24 -9.85 24.61
N ARG A 21 4.11 -9.59 23.95
CA ARG A 21 3.47 -10.53 22.99
C ARG A 21 4.26 -10.68 21.70
N HIS A 22 5.06 -9.68 21.35
CA HIS A 22 5.94 -9.73 20.18
C HIS A 22 7.22 -10.55 20.44
N ARG A 23 7.54 -10.80 21.72
CA ARG A 23 8.67 -11.65 22.12
C ARG A 23 8.31 -13.12 22.29
N SER A 24 7.02 -13.43 22.47
CA SER A 24 6.54 -14.82 22.52
C SER A 24 6.40 -15.40 21.11
N ASP A 25 6.44 -16.73 21.02
CA ASP A 25 6.09 -17.49 19.80
C ASP A 25 7.01 -17.24 18.61
N VAL A 26 8.33 -17.22 18.86
CA VAL A 26 9.36 -17.11 17.81
C VAL A 26 9.25 -18.25 16.80
N GLU A 27 8.69 -19.40 17.19
CA GLU A 27 8.44 -20.55 16.31
C GLU A 27 7.55 -20.21 15.10
N LEU A 28 6.63 -19.24 15.23
CA LEU A 28 5.75 -18.79 14.14
C LEU A 28 6.52 -18.15 12.98
N VAL A 29 7.75 -17.69 13.22
CA VAL A 29 8.62 -17.12 12.16
C VAL A 29 8.90 -18.15 11.07
N THR A 30 8.94 -19.45 11.39
CA THR A 30 9.16 -20.52 10.41
C THR A 30 8.07 -20.60 9.35
N ILE A 31 6.85 -20.14 9.67
CA ILE A 31 5.71 -20.12 8.74
C ILE A 31 5.89 -19.05 7.66
N LEU A 32 6.65 -17.99 7.92
CA LEU A 32 6.83 -16.87 6.98
C LEU A 32 7.40 -17.33 5.64
N LEU A 33 8.37 -18.25 5.65
CA LEU A 33 8.98 -18.76 4.43
C LEU A 33 7.94 -19.45 3.53
N GLY A 34 7.15 -20.37 4.10
CA GLY A 34 6.06 -21.03 3.37
C GLY A 34 5.02 -20.02 2.89
N SER A 35 4.69 -19.04 3.72
CA SER A 35 3.73 -17.97 3.39
C SER A 35 4.19 -17.10 2.22
N MET A 36 5.48 -16.78 2.14
CA MET A 36 6.06 -16.05 1.01
C MET A 36 5.98 -16.87 -0.28
N VAL A 37 6.34 -18.16 -0.23
CA VAL A 37 6.30 -19.03 -1.41
C VAL A 37 4.87 -19.19 -1.92
N TRP A 38 3.92 -19.54 -1.05
CA TRP A 38 2.53 -19.69 -1.44
C TRP A 38 1.88 -18.35 -1.82
N GLY A 39 2.17 -17.27 -1.08
CA GLY A 39 1.65 -15.94 -1.37
C GLY A 39 2.12 -15.41 -2.72
N THR A 40 3.39 -15.61 -3.08
CA THR A 40 3.91 -15.24 -4.42
C THR A 40 3.32 -16.11 -5.52
N PHE A 41 3.17 -17.42 -5.29
CA PHE A 41 2.52 -18.33 -6.23
C PHE A 41 1.05 -17.96 -6.49
N PHE A 42 0.26 -17.75 -5.43
CA PHE A 42 -1.14 -17.33 -5.56
C PHE A 42 -1.27 -15.94 -6.19
N SER A 43 -0.40 -14.99 -5.82
CA SER A 43 -0.37 -13.67 -6.46
C SER A 43 -0.10 -13.79 -7.96
N ALA A 44 0.88 -14.61 -8.37
CA ALA A 44 1.17 -14.87 -9.78
C ALA A 44 -0.01 -15.53 -10.51
N LEU A 45 -0.69 -16.50 -9.87
CA LEU A 45 -1.88 -17.15 -10.44
C LEU A 45 -3.03 -16.16 -10.60
N VAL A 46 -3.32 -15.33 -9.60
CA VAL A 46 -4.40 -14.34 -9.64
C VAL A 46 -4.10 -13.28 -10.70
N VAL A 47 -2.89 -12.71 -10.72
CA VAL A 47 -2.50 -11.70 -11.71
C VAL A 47 -2.50 -12.30 -13.12
N GLY A 48 -1.87 -13.46 -13.29
CA GLY A 48 -1.84 -14.18 -14.57
C GLY A 48 -3.24 -14.56 -15.06
N GLY A 49 -4.12 -15.01 -14.16
CA GLY A 49 -5.52 -15.31 -14.43
C GLY A 49 -6.32 -14.08 -14.82
N MET A 50 -6.12 -12.94 -14.13
CA MET A 50 -6.77 -11.67 -14.48
C MET A 50 -6.34 -11.17 -15.85
N VAL A 51 -5.04 -11.16 -16.15
CA VAL A 51 -4.51 -10.74 -17.46
C VAL A 51 -4.95 -11.71 -18.55
N GLY A 52 -4.85 -13.01 -18.29
CA GLY A 52 -5.29 -14.07 -19.20
C GLY A 52 -6.78 -13.97 -19.51
N ALA A 53 -7.62 -13.72 -18.51
CA ALA A 53 -9.06 -13.52 -18.69
C ALA A 53 -9.36 -12.27 -19.54
N LEU A 54 -8.64 -11.16 -19.30
CA LEU A 54 -8.78 -9.95 -20.12
C LEU A 54 -8.45 -10.20 -21.60
N ILE A 55 -7.33 -10.87 -21.86
CA ILE A 55 -6.93 -11.25 -23.23
C ILE A 55 -7.94 -12.23 -23.83
N PHE A 56 -8.38 -13.22 -23.06
CA PHE A 56 -9.38 -14.19 -23.49
C PHE A 56 -10.68 -13.51 -23.92
N PHE A 57 -11.21 -12.58 -23.13
CA PHE A 57 -12.43 -11.85 -23.49
C PHE A 57 -12.28 -10.99 -24.73
N LEU A 58 -11.08 -10.46 -25.01
CA LEU A 58 -10.78 -9.69 -26.20
C LEU A 58 -10.66 -10.55 -27.46
N VAL A 59 -10.08 -11.74 -27.35
CA VAL A 59 -9.81 -12.63 -28.49
C VAL A 59 -10.98 -13.57 -28.80
N TRP A 60 -11.82 -13.87 -27.80
CA TRP A 60 -12.91 -14.82 -27.95
C TRP A 60 -14.05 -14.26 -28.81
N GLN A 61 -14.32 -14.90 -29.95
CA GLN A 61 -15.25 -14.44 -30.99
C GLN A 61 -16.67 -14.14 -30.49
N VAL A 62 -17.15 -14.87 -29.47
CA VAL A 62 -18.49 -14.66 -28.92
C VAL A 62 -18.56 -13.39 -28.07
N THR A 63 -17.48 -13.04 -27.36
CA THR A 63 -17.45 -11.89 -26.44
C THR A 63 -16.88 -10.62 -27.07
N GLU A 64 -16.10 -10.75 -28.15
CA GLU A 64 -15.52 -9.65 -28.91
C GLU A 64 -16.52 -8.50 -29.21
N PRO A 65 -17.72 -8.74 -29.80
CA PRO A 65 -18.63 -7.64 -30.13
C PRO A 65 -19.15 -6.92 -28.87
N LEU A 66 -19.34 -7.64 -27.77
CA LEU A 66 -19.75 -7.07 -26.49
C LEU A 66 -18.65 -6.19 -25.90
N VAL A 67 -17.40 -6.65 -25.95
CA VAL A 67 -16.24 -5.91 -25.44
C VAL A 67 -16.01 -4.64 -26.26
N MET A 68 -16.08 -4.71 -27.59
CA MET A 68 -15.95 -3.54 -28.47
C MET A 68 -17.05 -2.51 -28.23
N ARG A 69 -18.30 -2.95 -28.03
CA ARG A 69 -19.42 -2.07 -27.65
C ARG A 69 -19.21 -1.42 -26.28
N SER A 70 -18.64 -2.15 -25.33
CA SER A 70 -18.37 -1.63 -23.99
C SER A 70 -17.23 -0.61 -24.03
N LEU A 71 -16.18 -0.85 -24.81
CA LEU A 71 -15.06 0.08 -24.98
C LEU A 71 -15.49 1.39 -25.64
N SER A 72 -16.34 1.34 -26.68
CA SER A 72 -16.86 2.55 -27.31
C SER A 72 -17.75 3.35 -26.36
N PHE A 73 -18.56 2.69 -25.53
CA PHE A 73 -19.36 3.33 -24.49
C PHE A 73 -18.48 4.02 -23.42
N LEU A 74 -17.44 3.34 -22.95
CA LEU A 74 -16.48 3.91 -21.99
C LEU A 74 -15.72 5.12 -22.58
N ALA A 75 -15.35 5.07 -23.86
CA ALA A 75 -14.74 6.20 -24.56
C ALA A 75 -15.71 7.38 -24.69
N GLY A 76 -16.99 7.12 -24.97
CA GLY A 76 -18.02 8.16 -24.97
C GLY A 76 -18.17 8.83 -23.61
N ILE A 77 -18.26 8.03 -22.53
CA ILE A 77 -18.35 8.55 -21.16
C ILE A 77 -17.11 9.38 -20.81
N SER A 78 -15.91 8.92 -21.14
CA SER A 78 -14.68 9.64 -20.80
C SER A 78 -14.60 10.99 -21.51
N ILE A 79 -14.98 11.07 -22.79
CA ILE A 79 -15.06 12.34 -23.53
C ILE A 79 -16.07 13.30 -22.88
N VAL A 80 -17.26 12.82 -22.50
CA VAL A 80 -18.28 13.66 -21.83
C VAL A 80 -17.78 14.16 -20.48
N ILE A 81 -17.11 13.31 -19.69
CA ILE A 81 -16.51 13.72 -18.41
C ILE A 81 -15.43 14.77 -18.63
N LEU A 82 -14.54 14.58 -19.62
CA LEU A 82 -13.48 15.55 -19.94
C LEU A 82 -14.04 16.89 -20.39
N LEU A 83 -15.04 16.88 -21.28
CA LEU A 83 -15.73 18.08 -21.73
C LEU A 83 -16.38 18.81 -20.55
N ARG A 84 -17.03 18.05 -19.67
CA ARG A 84 -17.61 18.58 -18.43
C ARG A 84 -16.54 19.21 -17.54
N MET A 85 -15.41 18.54 -17.31
CA MET A 85 -14.31 19.10 -16.52
C MET A 85 -13.79 20.41 -17.13
N ALA A 86 -13.65 20.47 -18.45
CA ALA A 86 -13.23 21.67 -19.16
C ALA A 86 -14.24 22.83 -18.99
N LEU A 87 -15.53 22.56 -19.16
CA LEU A 87 -16.59 23.54 -18.93
C LEU A 87 -16.59 24.05 -17.48
N PHE A 88 -16.47 23.15 -16.50
CA PHE A 88 -16.40 23.54 -15.10
C PHE A 88 -15.15 24.36 -14.78
N TYR A 89 -14.02 24.00 -15.37
CA TYR A 89 -12.79 24.76 -15.21
C TYR A 89 -12.95 26.20 -15.72
N SER A 90 -13.55 26.38 -16.91
CA SER A 90 -13.81 27.72 -17.47
C SER A 90 -14.83 28.52 -16.67
N LEU A 91 -15.86 27.88 -16.11
CA LEU A 91 -16.92 28.57 -15.36
C LEU A 91 -16.54 28.84 -13.90
N ARG A 92 -15.50 28.17 -13.38
CA ARG A 92 -15.12 28.21 -11.96
C ARG A 92 -14.87 29.62 -11.44
N GLU A 93 -14.18 30.45 -12.22
CA GLU A 93 -13.89 31.85 -11.88
C GLU A 93 -15.19 32.66 -11.71
N THR A 94 -16.15 32.47 -12.61
CA THR A 94 -17.46 33.14 -12.55
C THR A 94 -18.30 32.67 -11.37
N PHE A 95 -18.19 31.39 -11.00
CA PHE A 95 -18.85 30.84 -9.82
C PHE A 95 -18.35 31.46 -8.52
N TYR A 96 -17.03 31.62 -8.37
CA TYR A 96 -16.46 32.22 -7.15
C TYR A 96 -16.96 33.65 -6.93
N VAL A 97 -17.08 34.44 -8.00
CA VAL A 97 -17.64 35.80 -7.92
C VAL A 97 -19.13 35.77 -7.54
N SER A 98 -19.89 34.78 -8.00
CA SER A 98 -21.33 34.67 -7.73
C SER A 98 -21.65 34.38 -6.26
N PHE A 99 -20.72 33.78 -5.50
CA PHE A 99 -20.87 33.56 -4.05
C PHE A 99 -20.86 34.87 -3.23
N TYR A 100 -20.41 36.00 -3.79
CA TYR A 100 -20.42 37.31 -3.13
C TYR A 100 -21.76 38.07 -3.25
N ARG A 101 -22.87 37.36 -3.04
CA ARG A 101 -24.20 37.88 -2.64
C ARG A 101 -24.99 38.76 -3.63
N ARG A 102 -24.63 38.82 -4.92
CA ARG A 102 -25.42 39.65 -5.86
C ARG A 102 -26.80 39.05 -6.18
N ILE A 103 -26.92 37.72 -6.29
CA ILE A 103 -28.20 37.00 -6.56
C ILE A 103 -28.20 35.59 -5.91
N PRO A 104 -28.71 35.43 -4.67
CA PRO A 104 -28.60 34.16 -3.94
C PRO A 104 -29.45 33.01 -4.52
N GLN A 105 -30.58 33.32 -5.17
CA GLN A 105 -31.50 32.31 -5.70
C GLN A 105 -30.87 31.51 -6.85
N LEU A 106 -30.20 32.20 -7.79
CA LEU A 106 -29.56 31.57 -8.93
C LEU A 106 -28.39 30.68 -8.48
N VAL A 107 -27.60 31.15 -7.51
CA VAL A 107 -26.49 30.35 -6.94
C VAL A 107 -27.01 29.04 -6.35
N ASN A 108 -28.14 29.04 -5.65
CA ASN A 108 -28.72 27.82 -5.07
C ASN A 108 -29.19 26.82 -6.14
N VAL A 109 -29.89 27.28 -7.18
CA VAL A 109 -30.35 26.40 -8.28
C VAL A 109 -29.16 25.78 -9.01
N VAL A 110 -28.13 26.59 -9.25
CA VAL A 110 -26.94 26.14 -9.96
C VAL A 110 -26.09 25.21 -9.09
N ALA A 111 -25.96 25.49 -7.78
CA ALA A 111 -25.30 24.59 -6.84
C ALA A 111 -26.01 23.24 -6.77
N LEU A 112 -27.35 23.22 -6.69
CA LEU A 112 -28.15 21.99 -6.72
C LEU A 112 -27.94 21.21 -8.03
N SER A 113 -27.86 21.92 -9.16
CA SER A 113 -27.60 21.31 -10.47
C SER A 113 -26.21 20.66 -10.52
N ILE A 114 -25.19 21.31 -9.94
CA ILE A 114 -23.83 20.77 -9.82
C ILE A 114 -23.81 19.55 -8.90
N GLU A 115 -24.50 19.62 -7.77
CA GLU A 115 -24.57 18.53 -6.80
C GLU A 115 -25.24 17.30 -7.41
N ALA A 116 -26.38 17.47 -8.08
CA ALA A 116 -27.06 16.40 -8.82
C ALA A 116 -26.15 15.80 -9.91
N ALA A 117 -25.42 16.65 -10.64
CA ALA A 117 -24.48 16.17 -11.64
C ALA A 117 -23.28 15.43 -11.00
N ASN A 118 -22.79 15.85 -9.83
CA ASN A 118 -21.71 15.19 -9.10
C ASN A 118 -22.15 13.86 -8.48
N PHE A 119 -23.43 13.71 -8.13
CA PHE A 119 -23.99 12.46 -7.63
C PHE A 119 -23.82 11.31 -8.63
N ALA A 120 -24.08 11.54 -9.91
CA ALA A 120 -23.86 10.51 -10.94
C ALA A 120 -22.37 10.12 -11.08
N VAL A 121 -21.47 11.10 -10.94
CA VAL A 121 -20.01 10.87 -11.05
C VAL A 121 -19.46 10.15 -9.81
N SER A 122 -20.02 10.40 -8.62
CA SER A 122 -19.57 9.76 -7.37
C SER A 122 -19.78 8.25 -7.38
N VAL A 123 -20.86 7.75 -7.99
CA VAL A 123 -21.08 6.32 -8.21
C VAL A 123 -19.93 5.70 -9.02
N GLY A 124 -19.51 6.35 -10.10
CA GLY A 124 -18.35 5.94 -10.89
C GLY A 124 -17.06 5.90 -10.07
N TYR A 125 -16.82 6.91 -9.23
CA TYR A 125 -15.67 6.93 -8.31
C TYR A 125 -15.69 5.76 -7.31
N ILE A 126 -16.85 5.40 -6.77
CA ILE A 126 -16.99 4.25 -5.86
C ILE A 126 -16.65 2.96 -6.59
N ILE A 127 -17.14 2.76 -7.81
CA ILE A 127 -16.84 1.57 -8.61
C ILE A 127 -15.33 1.47 -8.88
N VAL A 128 -14.71 2.55 -9.36
CA VAL A 128 -13.26 2.60 -9.61
C VAL A 128 -12.46 2.35 -8.32
N ARG A 129 -12.91 2.90 -7.18
CA ARG A 129 -12.29 2.66 -5.87
C ARG A 129 -12.39 1.19 -5.48
N SER A 130 -13.54 0.54 -5.65
CA SER A 130 -13.74 -0.87 -5.35
C SER A 130 -12.82 -1.75 -6.20
N ILE A 131 -12.69 -1.46 -7.50
CA ILE A 131 -11.77 -2.18 -8.40
C ILE A 131 -10.33 -1.99 -7.93
N LYS A 132 -9.90 -0.76 -7.63
CA LYS A 132 -8.56 -0.47 -7.11
C LYS A 132 -8.29 -1.24 -5.81
N LEU A 133 -9.25 -1.33 -4.90
CA LEU A 133 -9.11 -2.10 -3.67
C LEU A 133 -8.97 -3.59 -3.95
N LEU A 134 -9.80 -4.18 -4.82
CA LEU A 134 -9.68 -5.59 -5.19
C LEU A 134 -8.32 -5.93 -5.82
N VAL A 135 -7.86 -5.11 -6.76
CA VAL A 135 -6.54 -5.26 -7.39
C VAL A 135 -5.43 -5.10 -6.35
N THR A 136 -5.53 -4.10 -5.47
CA THR A 136 -4.55 -3.89 -4.41
C THR A 136 -4.51 -5.08 -3.48
N THR A 137 -5.66 -5.59 -3.03
CA THR A 137 -5.74 -6.81 -2.20
C THR A 137 -5.11 -8.00 -2.90
N ALA A 138 -5.43 -8.25 -4.17
CA ALA A 138 -4.85 -9.34 -4.96
C ALA A 138 -3.31 -9.26 -5.04
N LEU A 139 -2.77 -8.07 -5.31
CA LEU A 139 -1.33 -7.83 -5.36
C LEU A 139 -0.66 -7.92 -3.99
N TYR A 140 -1.36 -7.51 -2.93
CA TYR A 140 -0.84 -7.50 -1.56
C TYR A 140 -0.89 -8.87 -0.88
N ILE A 141 -1.65 -9.86 -1.38
CA ILE A 141 -1.65 -11.24 -0.83
C ILE A 141 -0.23 -11.81 -0.70
N GLY A 142 0.66 -11.49 -1.64
CA GLY A 142 2.05 -11.95 -1.61
C GLY A 142 2.99 -11.14 -0.72
N ARG A 143 2.54 -10.01 -0.16
CA ARG A 143 3.35 -9.11 0.67
C ARG A 143 3.05 -9.32 2.14
N ILE A 144 4.06 -9.72 2.89
CA ILE A 144 3.97 -9.91 4.34
C ILE A 144 4.49 -8.70 5.15
N ASP A 145 5.15 -7.75 4.47
CA ASP A 145 5.91 -6.68 5.10
C ASP A 145 5.07 -5.44 5.42
N THR A 146 3.91 -5.30 4.78
CA THR A 146 3.01 -4.15 4.95
C THR A 146 1.61 -4.63 5.32
N PRO A 147 0.98 -4.08 6.37
CA PRO A 147 -0.38 -4.42 6.72
C PRO A 147 -1.34 -4.00 5.61
N LEU A 148 -2.25 -4.91 5.23
CA LEU A 148 -3.28 -4.62 4.24
C LEU A 148 -4.35 -3.68 4.82
N LEU A 149 -4.65 -3.86 6.11
CA LEU A 149 -5.70 -3.13 6.82
C LEU A 149 -5.12 -1.91 7.55
N ALA A 150 -5.92 -0.84 7.64
CA ALA A 150 -5.60 0.32 8.45
C ALA A 150 -5.52 -0.06 9.95
N PRO A 151 -4.70 0.63 10.76
CA PRO A 151 -4.59 0.33 12.19
C PRO A 151 -5.95 0.45 12.87
N GLY A 152 -6.34 -0.58 13.64
CA GLY A 152 -7.63 -0.66 14.34
C GLY A 152 -8.77 -1.29 13.54
N VAL A 153 -8.56 -1.65 12.26
CA VAL A 153 -9.55 -2.35 11.44
C VAL A 153 -9.19 -3.83 11.34
N GLY A 154 -10.14 -4.72 11.62
CA GLY A 154 -9.98 -6.15 11.42
C GLY A 154 -9.00 -6.82 12.37
N TYR A 155 -9.20 -6.62 13.68
CA TYR A 155 -8.43 -7.29 14.74
C TYR A 155 -8.33 -8.80 14.48
N GLY A 156 -7.11 -9.28 14.20
CA GLY A 156 -6.82 -10.69 13.98
C GLY A 156 -7.05 -11.22 12.55
N LEU A 157 -7.57 -10.40 11.62
CA LEU A 157 -7.77 -10.82 10.22
C LEU A 157 -6.45 -10.86 9.43
N ASP A 158 -5.52 -9.96 9.73
CA ASP A 158 -4.19 -9.91 9.10
C ASP A 158 -3.09 -9.92 10.17
N ASN A 159 -2.64 -11.13 10.52
CA ASN A 159 -1.59 -11.33 11.54
C ASN A 159 -0.18 -11.42 10.92
N TYR A 160 -0.04 -11.50 9.60
CA TYR A 160 1.26 -11.65 8.94
C TYR A 160 2.25 -10.52 9.22
N PRO A 161 1.85 -9.23 9.22
CA PRO A 161 2.75 -8.13 9.56
C PRO A 161 3.32 -8.26 10.98
N ASN A 162 2.53 -8.78 11.93
CA ASN A 162 2.98 -9.00 13.29
C ASN A 162 4.00 -10.14 13.36
N ILE A 163 3.76 -11.25 12.65
CA ILE A 163 4.71 -12.37 12.58
C ILE A 163 6.02 -11.92 11.91
N PHE A 164 5.94 -11.11 10.84
CA PHE A 164 7.10 -10.52 10.19
C PHE A 164 7.87 -9.57 11.12
N LEU A 165 7.17 -8.79 11.94
CA LEU A 165 7.80 -7.96 12.96
C LEU A 165 8.53 -8.80 14.03
N LYS A 166 7.97 -9.96 14.43
CA LYS A 166 8.65 -10.91 15.33
C LYS A 166 9.95 -11.42 14.72
N ASP A 167 9.95 -11.74 13.43
CA ASP A 167 11.16 -12.16 12.71
C ASP A 167 12.25 -11.07 12.71
N ILE A 168 11.87 -9.82 12.42
CA ILE A 168 12.80 -8.69 12.47
C ILE A 168 13.36 -8.52 13.89
N LEU A 169 12.53 -8.61 14.92
CA LEU A 169 12.96 -8.49 16.32
C LEU A 169 13.89 -9.63 16.73
N ALA A 170 13.62 -10.86 16.32
CA ALA A 170 14.48 -12.01 16.56
C ALA A 170 15.84 -11.83 15.84
N HIS A 171 15.82 -11.39 14.59
CA HIS A 171 17.03 -11.08 13.82
C HIS A 171 17.85 -9.97 14.47
N GLU A 172 17.24 -8.87 14.90
CA GLU A 172 17.92 -7.76 15.59
C GLU A 172 18.45 -8.18 16.97
N ALA A 173 17.76 -9.09 17.68
CA ALA A 173 18.23 -9.62 18.95
C ALA A 173 19.48 -10.50 18.80
N HIS A 174 19.58 -11.28 17.72
CA HIS A 174 20.73 -12.15 17.47
C HIS A 174 21.88 -11.45 16.73
N ARG A 175 21.58 -10.48 15.86
CA ARG A 175 22.55 -9.79 15.00
C ARG A 175 22.41 -8.28 15.12
N HIS A 176 22.78 -7.77 16.28
CA HIS A 176 22.77 -6.34 16.52
C HIS A 176 24.10 -5.73 16.04
N PRO A 177 24.12 -4.80 15.05
CA PRO A 177 25.36 -4.31 14.45
C PRO A 177 26.32 -3.67 15.47
N TYR A 178 25.79 -2.95 16.47
CA TYR A 178 26.63 -2.41 17.54
C TYR A 178 27.26 -3.49 18.42
N ILE A 179 26.55 -4.57 18.74
CA ILE A 179 27.10 -5.67 19.53
C ILE A 179 28.15 -6.41 18.73
N GLU A 180 27.91 -6.64 17.44
CA GLU A 180 28.89 -7.25 16.53
C GLU A 180 30.14 -6.36 16.38
N LEU A 181 29.96 -5.04 16.25
CA LEU A 181 31.06 -4.08 16.16
C LEU A 181 31.89 -4.07 17.45
N ILE A 182 31.23 -3.98 18.61
CA ILE A 182 31.90 -4.01 19.92
C ILE A 182 32.60 -5.35 20.12
N GLY A 183 31.95 -6.47 19.80
CA GLY A 183 32.53 -7.80 19.85
C GLY A 183 33.77 -7.92 18.96
N LYS A 184 33.71 -7.40 17.73
CA LYS A 184 34.85 -7.35 16.82
C LYS A 184 35.98 -6.48 17.38
N MET A 185 35.68 -5.32 17.95
CA MET A 185 36.67 -4.46 18.61
C MET A 185 37.37 -5.19 19.75
N PHE A 186 36.63 -5.91 20.60
CA PHE A 186 37.21 -6.72 21.68
C PHE A 186 38.08 -7.88 21.16
N MET A 187 37.62 -8.60 20.12
CA MET A 187 38.40 -9.67 19.51
C MET A 187 39.70 -9.14 18.88
N MET A 188 39.66 -7.96 18.26
CA MET A 188 40.85 -7.29 17.74
C MET A 188 41.80 -6.86 18.87
N LYS A 189 41.26 -6.32 19.97
CA LYS A 189 42.06 -5.99 21.17
C LYS A 189 42.79 -7.20 21.72
N LEU A 190 42.11 -8.35 21.84
CA LEU A 190 42.73 -9.59 22.30
C LEU A 190 43.82 -10.09 21.34
N ARG A 191 43.61 -9.95 20.02
CA ARG A 191 44.56 -10.40 19.00
C ARG A 191 45.84 -9.56 18.96
N TYR A 192 45.72 -8.24 19.08
CA TYR A 192 46.86 -7.32 18.90
C TYR A 192 47.48 -6.82 20.21
N GLY A 193 46.86 -7.10 21.37
CA GLY A 193 47.38 -6.74 22.68
C GLY A 193 47.61 -5.22 22.80
N GLU A 194 48.83 -4.84 23.17
CA GLU A 194 49.25 -3.42 23.30
C GLU A 194 49.30 -2.68 21.96
N ASN A 195 49.37 -3.39 20.83
CA ASN A 195 49.37 -2.77 19.51
C ASN A 195 47.96 -2.41 19.00
N PHE A 196 46.89 -2.76 19.73
CA PHE A 196 45.52 -2.42 19.38
C PHE A 196 45.28 -0.90 19.48
N GLY A 197 44.92 -0.26 18.37
CA GLY A 197 44.76 1.20 18.29
C GLY A 197 46.05 1.96 17.92
N SER A 198 47.18 1.27 17.74
CA SER A 198 48.38 1.86 17.12
C SER A 198 48.23 1.99 15.59
N THR A 199 49.07 2.79 14.94
CA THR A 199 49.04 3.03 13.48
C THR A 199 49.15 1.75 12.63
N ALA A 200 49.67 0.65 13.20
CA ALA A 200 49.77 -0.67 12.56
C ALA A 200 48.50 -1.53 12.70
N GLY A 201 47.49 -1.08 13.45
CA GLY A 201 46.26 -1.82 13.77
C GLY A 201 44.97 -1.01 13.61
N MET A 202 44.99 0.08 12.83
CA MET A 202 43.80 0.89 12.55
C MET A 202 43.01 0.32 11.36
N PHE A 203 41.80 -0.18 11.66
CA PHE A 203 40.65 -0.09 10.76
C PHE A 203 39.90 1.20 11.04
#